data_AF-A0A963L6Y2-F1
#
_entry.id   AF-A0A963L6Y2-F1
#
_cell.length_a   1.000
_cell.length_b   1.000
_cell.length_c   1.000
_cell.angle_alpha   90.00
_cell.angle_beta   90.00
_cell.angle_gamma   90.00
#
_symmetry.space_group_name_H-M   'P 1'
#
loop_
_entity.id
_entity.type
_entity.pdbx_description
1 polymer ?
#
loop_
_entity_poly.entity_id
_entity_poly.type
_entity_poly.pdbx_seq_one_letter_code
_entity_poly.pdbx_strand_id
1 'polypeptide(L)'
;MSNLKTLSKVVELATRRRDDALAALGQAQRELQAAQDQMHQLRSYADEALQRWATRSTGGGVDANLLHHHRQFMEKITHAIEFQRTVQSSREALVDKVQAQVYAAERDVAGLRKYAERQQQALDLRLLRQEQKATDEMALTVHLRQIQSQAQGLRS
;
A
#
# COMPACT_ATOMS: atom_id res chain seq x y z
N MET A 1 2.91 -29.74 -9.94
CA MET A 1 3.02 -28.53 -10.79
C MET A 1 1.80 -27.60 -10.75
N SER A 2 0.54 -28.09 -10.74
CA SER A 2 -0.67 -27.23 -10.75
C SER A 2 -0.82 -26.32 -9.51
N ASN A 3 -0.54 -26.84 -8.30
CA ASN A 3 -0.69 -26.06 -7.05
C ASN A 3 0.31 -24.89 -6.92
N LEU A 4 1.57 -25.05 -7.36
CA LEU A 4 2.55 -23.95 -7.35
C LEU A 4 2.16 -22.83 -8.31
N LYS A 5 1.70 -23.16 -9.53
CA LYS A 5 1.20 -22.17 -10.48
C LYS A 5 -0.01 -21.42 -9.93
N THR A 6 -0.91 -22.11 -9.24
CA THR A 6 -2.05 -21.49 -8.57
C THR A 6 -1.60 -20.55 -7.46
N LEU A 7 -0.61 -20.95 -6.66
CA LEU A 7 -0.08 -20.14 -5.57
C LEU A 7 0.67 -18.89 -6.07
N SER A 8 1.43 -19.00 -7.17
CA SER A 8 2.03 -17.85 -7.85
C SER A 8 0.96 -16.83 -8.26
N LYS A 9 -0.12 -17.29 -8.89
CA LYS A 9 -1.23 -16.42 -9.29
C LYS A 9 -1.91 -15.74 -8.10
N VAL A 10 -2.04 -16.44 -6.97
CA VAL A 10 -2.60 -15.86 -5.74
C VAL A 10 -1.68 -14.78 -5.17
N VAL A 11 -0.36 -15.00 -5.17
CA VAL A 11 0.64 -13.99 -4.78
C VAL A 11 0.60 -12.78 -5.72
N GLU A 12 0.48 -12.99 -7.03
CA GLU A 12 0.33 -11.92 -8.02
C GLU A 12 -0.94 -11.10 -7.77
N LEU A 13 -2.08 -11.77 -7.53
CA LEU A 13 -3.34 -11.08 -7.21
C LEU A 13 -3.24 -10.27 -5.93
N ALA A 14 -2.64 -10.83 -4.87
CA ALA A 14 -2.42 -10.11 -3.62
C ALA A 14 -1.49 -8.91 -3.81
N THR A 15 -0.45 -9.05 -4.65
CA THR A 15 0.47 -7.96 -4.98
C THR A 15 -0.26 -6.83 -5.71
N ARG A 16 -1.12 -7.15 -6.69
CA ARG A 16 -1.97 -6.16 -7.36
C ARG A 16 -2.89 -5.42 -6.39
N ARG A 17 -3.55 -6.14 -5.47
CA ARG A 17 -4.40 -5.53 -4.44
C ARG A 17 -3.64 -4.55 -3.54
N ARG A 18 -2.39 -4.87 -3.18
CA ARG A 18 -1.51 -3.96 -2.43
C ARG A 18 -1.20 -2.72 -3.27
N ASP A 19 -0.87 -2.89 -4.54
CA ASP A 19 -0.54 -1.78 -5.42
C ASP A 19 -1.75 -0.85 -5.65
N ASP A 20 -2.95 -1.42 -5.79
CA ASP A 20 -4.21 -0.67 -5.86
C ASP A 20 -4.46 0.11 -4.55
N ALA A 21 -4.20 -0.50 -3.38
CA ALA A 21 -4.31 0.17 -2.09
C ALA A 21 -3.30 1.32 -1.93
N LEU A 22 -2.07 1.15 -2.43
CA LEU A 22 -1.04 2.20 -2.45
C LEU A 22 -1.45 3.35 -3.37
N ALA A 23 -2.03 3.06 -4.54
CA ALA A 23 -2.56 4.08 -5.44
C ALA A 23 -3.70 4.87 -4.79
N ALA A 24 -4.61 4.18 -4.08
CA ALA A 24 -5.67 4.80 -3.31
C ALA A 24 -5.13 5.68 -2.18
N LEU A 25 -4.09 5.24 -1.47
CA LEU A 25 -3.43 6.03 -0.42
C LEU A 25 -2.85 7.32 -1.00
N GLY A 26 -2.13 7.22 -2.12
CA GLY A 26 -1.57 8.39 -2.80
C GLY A 26 -2.65 9.38 -3.26
N GLN A 27 -3.81 8.88 -3.70
CA GLN A 27 -4.95 9.74 -4.04
C GLN A 27 -5.54 10.44 -2.81
N ALA A 28 -5.75 9.71 -1.72
CA ALA A 28 -6.27 10.27 -0.46
C ALA A 28 -5.33 11.34 0.11
N GLN A 29 -4.01 11.12 0.05
CA GLN A 29 -3.01 12.09 0.49
C GLN A 29 -3.01 13.37 -0.37
N ARG A 30 -3.15 13.25 -1.69
CA ARG A 30 -3.29 14.42 -2.58
C ARG A 30 -4.56 15.23 -2.26
N GLU A 31 -5.67 14.56 -1.99
CA GLU A 31 -6.92 15.22 -1.60
C GLU A 31 -6.81 15.93 -0.25
N LEU A 32 -6.11 15.32 0.73
CA LEU A 32 -5.83 15.95 2.00
C LEU A 32 -4.96 17.21 1.82
N GLN A 33 -3.90 17.12 1.02
CA GLN A 33 -3.05 18.28 0.71
C GLN A 33 -3.86 19.41 0.06
N ALA A 34 -4.70 19.10 -0.93
CA ALA A 34 -5.56 20.10 -1.56
C ALA A 34 -6.52 20.76 -0.55
N ALA A 35 -7.07 20.00 0.39
CA ALA A 35 -7.91 20.55 1.46
C ALA A 35 -7.12 21.42 2.45
N GLN A 36 -5.85 21.11 2.70
CA GLN A 36 -4.92 21.92 3.48
C GLN A 36 -4.59 23.25 2.79
N ASP A 37 -4.31 23.20 1.49
CA ASP A 37 -4.02 24.40 0.69
C ASP A 37 -5.23 25.34 0.62
N GLN A 38 -6.44 24.80 0.46
CA GLN A 38 -7.68 25.58 0.49
C GLN A 38 -7.91 26.28 1.83
N MET A 39 -7.63 25.61 2.96
CA MET A 39 -7.71 26.22 4.29
C MET A 39 -6.70 27.35 4.44
N HIS A 40 -5.47 27.16 3.94
CA HIS A 40 -4.45 28.21 3.95
C HIS A 40 -4.93 29.43 3.15
N GLN A 41 -5.46 29.22 1.94
CA GLN A 41 -6.01 30.29 1.11
C GLN A 41 -7.16 31.04 1.80
N LEU A 42 -8.09 30.33 2.45
CA LEU A 42 -9.19 30.94 3.19
C LEU A 42 -8.68 31.84 4.33
N ARG A 43 -7.65 31.38 5.07
CA ARG A 43 -7.04 32.17 6.15
C ARG A 43 -6.31 33.39 5.63
N SER A 44 -5.48 33.24 4.59
CA SER A 44 -4.78 34.37 3.97
C SER A 44 -5.77 35.43 3.49
N TYR A 45 -6.86 35.01 2.84
CA TYR A 45 -7.90 35.93 2.37
C TYR A 45 -8.64 36.62 3.53
N ALA A 46 -8.88 35.91 4.63
CA ALA A 46 -9.47 36.48 5.84
C ALA A 46 -8.57 37.57 6.44
N ASP A 47 -7.27 37.30 6.55
CA ASP A 47 -6.28 38.25 7.09
C ASP A 47 -6.16 39.49 6.21
N GLU A 48 -6.09 39.32 4.89
CA GLU A 48 -6.07 40.44 3.94
C GLU A 48 -7.35 41.29 4.00
N ALA A 49 -8.51 40.66 4.18
CA ALA A 49 -9.76 41.38 4.35
C ALA A 49 -9.80 42.19 5.66
N LEU A 50 -9.28 41.62 6.75
CA LEU A 50 -9.18 42.31 8.04
C LEU A 50 -8.20 43.49 7.98
N GLN A 51 -7.05 43.34 7.33
CA GLN A 51 -6.08 44.43 7.13
C GLN A 51 -6.68 45.57 6.30
N ARG A 52 -7.36 45.26 5.19
CA ARG A 52 -8.05 46.26 4.36
C ARG A 52 -9.13 47.00 5.15
N TRP A 53 -9.86 46.28 6.01
CA TRP A 53 -10.84 46.87 6.91
C TRP A 53 -10.19 47.86 7.89
N ALA A 54 -9.13 47.43 8.59
CA ALA A 54 -8.41 48.24 9.56
C ALA A 54 -7.94 49.58 8.95
N THR A 55 -7.29 49.52 7.78
CA THR A 55 -6.82 50.71 7.04
C THR A 55 -7.97 51.65 6.62
N ARG A 56 -9.12 51.10 6.23
CA ARG A 56 -10.26 51.90 5.79
C ARG A 56 -11.01 52.54 6.98
N SER A 57 -11.00 51.89 8.14
CA SER A 57 -11.67 52.38 9.35
C SER A 57 -10.93 53.51 10.07
N THR A 58 -9.63 53.69 9.83
CA THR A 58 -8.80 54.73 10.48
C THR A 58 -8.79 56.06 9.72
N GLY A 59 -9.17 56.08 8.43
CA GLY A 59 -9.04 57.25 7.55
C GLY A 59 -10.27 58.18 7.45
N GLY A 60 -11.40 57.85 8.06
CA GLY A 60 -12.64 58.63 8.01
C GLY A 60 -13.84 57.86 8.54
N GLY A 61 -14.94 58.56 8.86
CA GLY A 61 -16.15 57.96 9.45
C GLY A 61 -16.67 56.75 8.68
N VAL A 62 -16.88 55.63 9.39
CA VAL A 62 -17.37 54.38 8.79
C VAL A 62 -18.89 54.46 8.59
N ASP A 63 -19.34 54.31 7.35
CA ASP A 63 -20.76 54.19 7.02
C ASP A 63 -21.35 52.89 7.59
N ALA A 64 -22.60 52.95 8.07
CA ALA A 64 -23.31 51.82 8.65
C ALA A 64 -23.48 50.66 7.66
N ASN A 65 -23.67 50.96 6.37
CA ASN A 65 -23.77 49.94 5.32
C ASN A 65 -22.43 49.19 5.13
N LEU A 66 -21.32 49.92 5.14
CA LEU A 66 -19.98 49.36 5.04
C LEU A 66 -19.65 48.45 6.24
N LEU A 67 -20.06 48.83 7.45
CA LEU A 67 -19.93 48.00 8.66
C LEU A 67 -20.78 46.72 8.58
N HIS A 68 -22.01 46.83 8.08
CA HIS A 68 -22.89 45.69 7.91
C HIS A 68 -22.31 44.65 6.93
N HIS A 69 -21.83 45.10 5.77
CA HIS A 69 -21.19 44.21 4.79
C HIS A 69 -19.93 43.53 5.33
N HIS A 70 -19.12 44.24 6.11
CA HIS A 70 -17.94 43.65 6.74
C HIS A 70 -18.31 42.52 7.69
N ARG A 71 -19.31 42.71 8.56
CA ARG A 71 -19.78 41.65 9.48
C ARG A 71 -20.30 40.43 8.73
N GLN A 72 -21.16 40.62 7.73
CA GLN A 72 -21.68 39.53 6.90
C GLN A 72 -20.57 38.76 6.19
N PHE A 73 -19.55 39.47 5.71
CA PHE A 73 -18.39 38.84 5.09
C PHE A 73 -17.60 37.99 6.10
N MET A 74 -17.34 38.51 7.30
CA MET A 74 -16.62 37.78 8.35
C MET A 74 -17.39 36.53 8.78
N GLU A 75 -18.72 36.61 8.93
CA GLU A 75 -19.57 35.44 9.22
C GLU A 75 -19.43 34.35 8.14
N LYS A 76 -19.43 34.73 6.86
CA LYS A 76 -19.23 33.78 5.75
C LYS A 76 -17.86 33.12 5.80
N ILE A 77 -16.81 33.87 6.11
CA ILE A 77 -15.44 33.33 6.26
C ILE A 77 -15.37 32.36 7.43
N THR A 78 -15.96 32.70 8.57
CA THR A 78 -16.02 31.81 9.73
C THR A 78 -16.71 30.49 9.38
N HIS A 79 -17.89 30.55 8.74
CA HIS A 79 -18.59 29.35 8.28
C HIS A 79 -17.78 28.53 7.28
N ALA A 80 -17.09 29.19 6.33
CA ALA A 80 -16.24 28.51 5.35
C ALA A 80 -15.05 27.79 6.01
N ILE A 81 -14.43 28.41 7.03
CA ILE A 81 -13.34 27.79 7.80
C ILE A 81 -13.85 26.59 8.60
N GLU A 82 -15.00 26.69 9.24
CA GLU A 82 -15.60 25.58 9.99
C GLU A 82 -15.93 24.40 9.06
N PHE A 83 -16.57 24.68 7.92
CA PHE A 83 -16.82 23.67 6.90
C PHE A 83 -15.52 23.02 6.41
N GLN A 84 -14.50 23.82 6.12
CA GLN A 84 -13.22 23.30 5.64
C GLN A 84 -12.50 22.46 6.70
N ARG A 85 -12.64 22.78 7.99
CA ARG A 85 -12.11 21.92 9.09
C ARG A 85 -12.78 20.55 9.08
N THR A 86 -14.09 20.47 8.88
CA THR A 86 -14.80 19.19 8.77
C THR A 86 -14.34 18.39 7.55
N VAL A 87 -14.10 19.05 6.41
CA VAL A 87 -13.54 18.42 5.22
C VAL A 87 -12.15 17.86 5.50
N GLN A 88 -11.25 18.65 6.09
CA GLN A 88 -9.90 18.22 6.45
C GLN A 88 -9.91 17.00 7.36
N SER A 89 -10.67 17.06 8.47
CA SER A 89 -10.80 15.93 9.40
C SER A 89 -11.32 14.66 8.73
N SER A 90 -12.28 14.80 7.81
CA SER A 90 -12.79 13.66 7.04
C SER A 90 -11.74 13.06 6.09
N ARG A 91 -10.88 13.90 5.50
CA ARG A 91 -9.77 13.45 4.63
C ARG A 91 -8.65 12.81 5.43
N GLU A 92 -8.32 13.33 6.60
CA GLU A 92 -7.36 12.71 7.54
C GLU A 92 -7.83 11.32 7.94
N ALA A 93 -9.08 11.18 8.37
CA ALA A 93 -9.66 9.88 8.71
C ALA A 93 -9.69 8.90 7.52
N LEU A 94 -9.88 9.41 6.29
CA LEU A 94 -9.80 8.59 5.08
C LEU A 94 -8.37 8.11 4.82
N VAL A 95 -7.37 8.98 4.95
CA VAL A 95 -5.95 8.62 4.81
C VAL A 95 -5.59 7.52 5.81
N ASP A 96 -5.95 7.68 7.09
CA ASP A 96 -5.70 6.69 8.13
C ASP A 96 -6.32 5.32 7.79
N LYS A 97 -7.58 5.34 7.32
CA LYS A 97 -8.29 4.13 6.92
C LYS A 97 -7.60 3.43 5.75
N VAL A 98 -7.23 4.15 4.71
CA VAL A 98 -6.59 3.57 3.52
C VAL A 98 -5.17 3.11 3.84
N GLN A 99 -4.45 3.82 4.70
CA GLN A 99 -3.15 3.39 5.19
C GLN A 99 -3.23 2.06 5.96
N ALA A 100 -4.26 1.87 6.79
CA ALA A 100 -4.51 0.59 7.43
C ALA A 100 -4.77 -0.55 6.43
N GLN A 101 -5.46 -0.26 5.31
CA GLN A 101 -5.67 -1.22 4.23
C GLN A 101 -4.38 -1.60 3.51
N VAL A 102 -3.50 -0.64 3.27
CA VAL A 102 -2.15 -0.90 2.72
C VAL A 102 -1.39 -1.86 3.64
N TYR A 103 -1.36 -1.59 4.94
CA TYR A 103 -0.67 -2.47 5.89
C TYR A 103 -1.26 -3.88 5.94
N ALA A 104 -2.58 -4.04 5.83
CA ALA A 104 -3.20 -5.36 5.73
C ALA A 104 -2.77 -6.09 4.44
N ALA A 105 -2.83 -5.41 3.29
CA ALA A 105 -2.44 -5.98 2.01
C ALA A 105 -0.95 -6.35 1.96
N GLU A 106 -0.07 -5.54 2.56
CA GLU A 106 1.36 -5.84 2.68
C GLU A 106 1.62 -7.10 3.53
N ARG A 107 0.92 -7.24 4.66
CA ARG A 107 1.00 -8.44 5.50
C ARG A 107 0.53 -9.68 4.74
N ASP A 108 -0.56 -9.58 4.00
CA ASP A 108 -1.10 -10.68 3.20
C ASP A 108 -0.11 -11.12 2.12
N VAL A 109 0.49 -10.17 1.39
CA VAL A 109 1.51 -10.45 0.37
C VAL A 109 2.74 -11.12 1.00
N ALA A 110 3.23 -10.61 2.12
CA ALA A 110 4.38 -11.19 2.82
C ALA A 110 4.08 -12.62 3.31
N GLY A 111 2.89 -12.85 3.87
CA GLY A 111 2.44 -14.16 4.32
C GLY A 111 2.34 -15.17 3.17
N LEU A 112 1.69 -14.78 2.07
CA LEU A 112 1.53 -15.64 0.89
C LEU A 112 2.87 -15.96 0.21
N ARG A 113 3.79 -14.99 0.12
CA ARG A 113 5.15 -15.23 -0.41
C ARG A 113 5.92 -16.24 0.43
N LYS A 114 5.92 -16.07 1.76
CA LYS A 114 6.58 -17.00 2.68
C LYS A 114 5.98 -18.41 2.62
N TYR A 115 4.66 -18.51 2.47
CA TYR A 115 4.00 -19.79 2.29
C TYR A 115 4.38 -20.45 0.95
N ALA A 116 4.44 -19.67 -0.13
CA ALA A 116 4.87 -20.15 -1.45
C ALA A 116 6.31 -20.65 -1.46
N GLU A 117 7.21 -19.92 -0.83
CA GLU A 117 8.60 -20.32 -0.66
C GLU A 117 8.72 -21.66 0.06
N ARG A 118 8.02 -21.84 1.19
CA ARG A 118 8.01 -23.10 1.94
C ARG A 118 7.49 -24.28 1.12
N GLN A 119 6.43 -24.05 0.33
CA GLN A 119 5.89 -25.09 -0.55
C GLN A 119 6.88 -25.48 -1.65
N GLN A 120 7.59 -24.51 -2.22
CA GLN A 120 8.63 -24.76 -3.22
C GLN A 120 9.78 -25.58 -2.61
N GLN A 121 10.32 -25.15 -1.46
CA GLN A 121 11.38 -25.87 -0.75
C GLN A 121 11.00 -27.31 -0.42
N ALA A 122 9.76 -27.56 0.02
CA ALA A 122 9.29 -28.91 0.31
C ALA A 122 9.25 -29.81 -0.95
N LEU A 123 8.92 -29.24 -2.11
CA LEU A 123 8.93 -29.95 -3.38
C LEU A 123 10.36 -30.23 -3.85
N ASP A 124 11.26 -29.26 -3.74
CA ASP A 124 12.66 -29.41 -4.13
C ASP A 124 13.35 -30.50 -3.29
N LEU A 125 13.10 -30.52 -1.97
CA LEU A 125 13.60 -31.58 -1.09
C LEU A 125 13.05 -32.96 -1.46
N ARG A 126 11.79 -33.04 -1.91
CA ARG A 126 11.19 -34.31 -2.35
C ARG A 126 11.83 -34.79 -3.65
N LEU A 127 12.07 -33.89 -4.61
CA LEU A 127 12.74 -34.20 -5.86
C LEU A 127 14.17 -34.67 -5.62
N LEU A 128 14.93 -33.95 -4.79
CA LEU A 128 16.30 -34.33 -4.43
C LEU A 128 16.37 -35.75 -3.83
N ARG A 129 15.45 -36.09 -2.92
CA ARG A 129 15.38 -37.44 -2.34
C ARG A 129 15.03 -38.52 -3.38
N GLN A 130 14.19 -38.19 -4.36
CA GLN A 130 13.84 -39.12 -5.44
C GLN A 130 15.02 -39.34 -6.38
N GLU A 131 15.74 -38.29 -6.75
CA GLU A 131 16.94 -38.35 -7.58
C GLU A 131 18.07 -39.14 -6.89
N GLN A 132 18.30 -38.87 -5.60
CA GLN A 132 19.27 -39.61 -4.80
C GLN A 132 18.94 -41.11 -4.78
N LYS A 133 17.68 -41.47 -4.48
CA LYS A 133 17.23 -42.86 -4.47
C LYS A 133 17.42 -43.56 -5.82
N ALA A 134 17.06 -42.89 -6.92
CA ALA A 134 17.24 -43.44 -8.26
C ALA A 134 18.72 -43.66 -8.61
N THR A 135 19.59 -42.74 -8.16
CA THR A 135 21.04 -42.84 -8.34
C THR A 135 21.61 -44.02 -7.55
N ASP A 136 21.19 -44.19 -6.29
CA ASP A 136 21.62 -45.29 -5.42
C ASP A 136 21.18 -46.65 -5.99
N GLU A 137 19.95 -46.75 -6.50
CA GLU A 137 19.42 -47.96 -7.17
C GLU A 137 20.21 -48.29 -8.46
N MET A 138 20.59 -47.28 -9.23
CA MET A 138 21.42 -47.45 -10.43
C MET A 138 22.85 -47.90 -10.07
N ALA A 139 23.45 -47.31 -9.04
CA ALA A 139 24.77 -47.71 -8.56
C ALA A 139 24.78 -49.16 -8.07
N LEU A 140 23.76 -49.57 -7.32
CA LEU A 140 23.60 -50.96 -6.85
C LEU A 140 23.46 -51.93 -8.02
N THR A 141 22.63 -51.62 -9.01
CA THR A 141 22.45 -52.49 -10.18
C THR A 141 23.72 -52.62 -11.02
N VAL A 142 24.47 -51.54 -11.23
CA VAL A 142 25.78 -51.59 -11.89
C VAL A 142 26.77 -52.44 -11.10
N HIS A 143 26.85 -52.26 -9.78
CA HIS A 143 27.75 -53.02 -8.91
C HIS A 143 27.44 -54.53 -8.93
N LEU A 144 26.16 -54.91 -8.83
CA LEU A 144 25.74 -56.31 -8.92
C LEU A 144 26.11 -56.94 -10.27
N ARG A 145 25.95 -56.18 -11.36
CA ARG A 145 26.34 -56.63 -12.72
C ARG A 145 27.85 -56.84 -12.83
N GLN A 146 28.65 -55.95 -12.25
CA GLN A 146 30.11 -56.09 -12.22
C GLN A 146 30.53 -57.34 -11.46
N ILE A 147 29.97 -57.60 -10.27
CA ILE A 147 30.24 -58.82 -9.50
C ILE A 147 29.92 -60.08 -10.32
N GLN A 148 28.76 -60.11 -10.99
CA GLN A 148 28.38 -61.25 -11.83
C GLN A 148 29.36 -61.48 -12.98
N SER A 149 29.82 -60.41 -13.65
CA SER A 149 30.80 -60.53 -14.73
C SER A 149 32.16 -61.05 -14.26
N GLN A 150 32.64 -60.59 -13.08
CA GLN A 150 33.88 -61.08 -12.48
C GLN A 150 33.78 -62.55 -12.05
N ALA A 151 32.64 -62.96 -11.49
CA ALA A 151 32.41 -64.35 -11.13
C ALA A 151 32.34 -65.30 -12.35
N GLN A 152 31.89 -64.82 -13.50
CA GLN A 152 31.88 -65.59 -14.75
C GLN A 152 33.27 -65.69 -15.41
N GLY A 153 34.08 -64.61 -15.36
CA GLY A 153 35.45 -64.63 -15.90
C GLY A 153 36.46 -65.46 -15.10
N LEU A 154 36.17 -65.80 -13.84
CA LEU A 154 36.98 -66.69 -13.01
C LEU A 154 36.64 -68.18 -13.19
N ARG A 155 35.58 -68.51 -13.93
CA ARG A 155 35.11 -69.90 -14.17
C ARG A 155 35.43 -70.43 -15.57
N SER A 156 36.04 -69.61 -16.42
CA SER A 156 36.55 -69.94 -17.76
C SER A 156 38.07 -70.03 -17.72
#